data_AF-A0A382W214-F1
#
_entry.id   AF-A0A382W214-F1
#
_cell.length_a   1.000
_cell.length_b   1.000
_cell.length_c   1.000
_cell.angle_alpha   90.00
_cell.angle_beta   90.00
_cell.angle_gamma   90.00
#
_symmetry.space_group_name_H-M   'P 1'
#
loop_
_entity.id
_entity.type
_entity.pdbx_description
1 polymer ?
#
loop_
_entity_poly.entity_id
_entity_poly.type
_entity_poly.pdbx_seq_one_letter_code
_entity_poly.pdbx_strand_id
1 'polypeptide(L)'
;MPKMTFLRKQLDKVEKHFVKGGKLEKLHPLYDAIDTFMFVPGYRTRNGPHVRDSIDLKRSMIFVVIALLPCLLFGIYNTGYQSNL
;
A
#
# COMPACT_ATOMS: atom_id res chain seq x y z
N MET A 1 -15.88 -1.22 -13.48
CA MET A 1 -16.50 -2.56 -13.45
C MET A 1 -15.37 -3.58 -13.50
N PRO A 2 -14.93 -4.19 -12.37
CA PRO A 2 -13.81 -5.11 -12.45
C PRO A 2 -14.31 -6.47 -12.95
N LYS A 3 -13.66 -6.98 -14.00
CA LYS A 3 -13.73 -8.39 -14.39
C LYS A 3 -13.38 -9.22 -13.15
N MET A 4 -14.31 -10.09 -12.76
CA MET A 4 -14.17 -11.02 -11.64
C MET A 4 -13.03 -12.02 -11.89
N THR A 5 -11.81 -11.60 -11.58
CA THR A 5 -10.62 -12.44 -11.57
C THR A 5 -10.58 -13.19 -10.24
N PHE A 6 -10.18 -14.46 -10.28
CA PHE A 6 -10.13 -15.34 -9.10
C PHE A 6 -9.41 -14.70 -7.90
N LEU A 7 -8.34 -13.94 -8.18
CA LEU A 7 -7.55 -13.18 -7.21
C LEU A 7 -8.38 -12.13 -6.44
N ARG A 8 -9.31 -11.42 -7.12
CA ARG A 8 -10.18 -10.45 -6.47
C ARG A 8 -11.18 -11.12 -5.53
N LYS A 9 -11.77 -12.25 -5.94
CA LYS A 9 -12.70 -13.02 -5.07
C LYS A 9 -12.04 -13.55 -3.80
N GLN A 10 -10.77 -13.95 -3.89
CA GLN A 10 -10.01 -14.40 -2.71
C GLN A 10 -9.74 -13.22 -1.77
N LEU A 11 -9.36 -12.06 -2.32
CA LEU A 11 -9.12 -10.86 -1.55
C LEU A 11 -10.42 -10.38 -0.87
N ASP A 12 -11.52 -10.22 -1.60
CA ASP A 12 -12.83 -9.84 -1.05
C ASP A 12 -13.34 -10.79 0.07
N LYS A 13 -12.90 -12.07 0.09
CA LYS A 13 -13.24 -13.03 1.15
C LYS A 13 -12.42 -12.80 2.42
N VAL A 14 -11.16 -12.39 2.26
CA VAL A 14 -10.26 -12.05 3.37
C VAL A 14 -10.62 -10.68 3.96
N GLU A 15 -11.01 -9.71 3.12
CA GLU A 15 -11.45 -8.37 3.50
C GLU A 15 -12.51 -8.36 4.61
N LYS A 16 -13.46 -9.30 4.56
CA LYS A 16 -14.56 -9.41 5.54
C LYS A 16 -14.09 -9.59 6.99
N HIS A 17 -12.87 -10.05 7.23
CA HIS A 17 -12.30 -10.18 8.57
C HIS A 17 -11.62 -8.90 9.08
N PHE A 18 -11.34 -7.95 8.17
CA PHE A 18 -10.65 -6.69 8.44
C PHE A 18 -11.59 -5.48 8.47
N VAL A 19 -12.78 -5.56 7.85
CA VAL A 19 -13.81 -4.49 7.84
C VAL A 19 -14.50 -4.34 9.22
N LYS A 20 -15.01 -3.13 9.51
CA LYS A 20 -15.74 -2.72 10.74
C LYS A 20 -16.58 -3.85 11.35
N GLY A 21 -16.17 -4.38 12.50
CA GLY A 21 -16.82 -5.50 13.20
C GLY A 21 -16.07 -6.84 13.16
N GLY A 22 -14.94 -6.94 12.46
CA GLY A 22 -14.08 -8.12 12.45
C GLY A 22 -13.03 -8.14 13.57
N LYS A 23 -12.59 -9.33 14.01
CA LYS A 23 -11.57 -9.50 15.09
C LYS A 23 -10.23 -8.79 14.81
N LEU A 24 -9.94 -8.44 13.55
CA LEU A 24 -8.68 -7.85 13.09
C LEU A 24 -8.85 -6.42 12.55
N GLU A 25 -9.88 -5.69 12.99
CA GLU A 25 -10.16 -4.31 12.55
C GLU A 25 -8.96 -3.35 12.70
N LYS A 26 -8.07 -3.59 13.68
CA LYS A 26 -6.83 -2.82 13.84
C LYS A 26 -5.80 -3.02 12.72
N LEU A 27 -5.87 -4.12 11.98
CA LEU A 27 -5.00 -4.44 10.84
C LEU A 27 -5.61 -4.08 9.48
N HIS A 28 -6.81 -3.49 9.48
CA HIS A 28 -7.44 -2.93 8.29
C HIS A 28 -6.51 -2.04 7.44
N PRO A 29 -5.69 -1.12 8.00
CA PRO A 29 -4.79 -0.31 7.19
C PRO A 29 -3.70 -1.11 6.47
N LEU A 30 -3.25 -2.23 7.05
CA LEU A 30 -2.28 -3.11 6.41
C LEU A 30 -2.92 -3.87 5.25
N TYR A 31 -4.15 -4.36 5.45
CA TYR A 31 -4.92 -5.02 4.41
C TYR A 31 -5.23 -4.07 3.24
N ASP A 32 -5.66 -2.84 3.54
CA ASP A 32 -5.95 -1.80 2.55
C ASP A 32 -4.70 -1.37 1.76
N ALA A 33 -3.54 -1.33 2.41
CA ALA A 33 -2.26 -1.06 1.75
C ALA A 33 -1.90 -2.15 0.74
N ILE A 34 -2.12 -3.43 1.09
CA ILE A 34 -1.87 -4.57 0.20
C ILE A 34 -2.86 -4.57 -0.97
N ASP A 35 -4.16 -4.36 -0.72
CA ASP A 35 -5.18 -4.29 -1.78
C ASP A 35 -4.91 -3.12 -2.74
N THR A 36 -4.60 -1.92 -2.22
CA THR A 36 -4.30 -0.76 -3.07
C THR A 36 -2.96 -0.91 -3.83
N PHE A 37 -2.01 -1.67 -3.29
CA PHE A 37 -0.75 -1.97 -4.01
C PHE A 37 -1.00 -2.90 -5.20
N MET A 38 -1.80 -3.95 -5.01
CA MET A 38 -2.07 -4.96 -6.05
C MET A 38 -3.14 -4.50 -7.05
N PHE A 39 -4.08 -3.65 -6.62
CA PHE A 39 -5.22 -3.25 -7.43
C PHE A 39 -5.46 -1.74 -7.39
N VAL A 40 -5.78 -1.17 -8.56
CA VAL A 40 -6.20 0.22 -8.67
C VAL A 40 -7.58 0.39 -8.03
N PRO A 41 -7.79 1.42 -7.19
CA PRO A 41 -9.09 1.67 -6.58
C PRO A 41 -10.20 1.83 -7.62
N GLY A 42 -11.36 1.21 -7.34
CA GLY A 42 -12.51 1.20 -8.24
C GLY A 42 -13.29 2.52 -8.29
N TYR A 43 -13.00 3.47 -7.39
CA TYR A 43 -13.63 4.77 -7.38
C TYR A 43 -12.94 5.72 -8.37
N ARG A 44 -13.71 6.24 -9.32
CA ARG A 44 -13.28 7.32 -10.22
C ARG A 44 -14.05 8.57 -9.81
N THR A 45 -13.36 9.72 -9.72
CA THR A 45 -14.04 11.00 -9.52
C THR A 45 -14.98 11.28 -10.69
N ARG A 46 -16.28 11.43 -10.40
CA ARG A 46 -17.35 11.61 -11.40
C ARG A 46 -17.36 13.00 -12.04
N ASN A 47 -16.89 14.03 -11.33
CA ASN A 47 -16.75 15.41 -11.83
C ASN A 47 -15.27 15.83 -11.81
N GLY A 48 -14.87 16.67 -12.78
CA GLY A 48 -13.45 16.93 -13.08
C GLY A 48 -12.93 18.28 -12.58
N PRO A 49 -11.67 18.35 -12.12
CA PRO A 49 -10.89 19.59 -12.09
C PRO A 49 -10.26 19.89 -13.46
N HIS A 50 -9.94 21.17 -13.72
CA HIS A 50 -9.38 21.68 -14.99
C HIS A 50 -8.02 21.05 -15.36
N VAL A 51 -7.22 20.62 -14.39
CA VAL A 51 -5.96 19.89 -14.57
C VAL A 51 -5.98 18.65 -13.68
N ARG A 52 -5.68 17.48 -14.25
CA ARG A 52 -5.57 16.21 -13.52
C ARG A 52 -4.11 15.78 -13.54
N ASP A 53 -3.48 15.75 -12.38
CA ASP A 53 -2.20 15.06 -12.24
C ASP A 53 -2.43 13.56 -12.46
N SER A 54 -1.62 12.96 -13.33
CA SER A 54 -1.65 11.53 -13.62
C SER A 54 -0.79 10.72 -12.65
N ILE A 55 -0.06 11.39 -11.76
CA ILE A 55 0.75 10.76 -10.74
C ILE A 55 -0.17 10.27 -9.61
N ASP A 56 -0.21 8.94 -9.44
CA ASP A 56 -0.86 8.32 -8.29
C ASP A 56 0.00 8.56 -7.04
N LEU A 57 -0.45 9.48 -6.18
CA LEU A 57 0.25 9.90 -4.96
C LEU A 57 0.59 8.73 -4.03
N LYS A 58 -0.32 7.74 -3.91
CA LYS A 58 -0.09 6.60 -3.03
C LYS A 58 1.02 5.71 -3.59
N ARG A 59 1.04 5.49 -4.91
CA ARG A 59 2.10 4.75 -5.60
C ARG A 59 3.45 5.45 -5.51
N SER A 60 3.53 6.75 -5.77
CA SER A 60 4.80 7.49 -5.67
C SER A 60 5.34 7.47 -4.24
N MET A 61 4.48 7.57 -3.23
CA MET A 61 4.88 7.47 -1.83
C MET A 61 5.52 6.11 -1.49
N ILE A 62 4.98 5.01 -2.01
CA ILE A 62 5.54 3.66 -1.78
C ILE A 62 6.92 3.52 -2.44
N PHE A 63 7.11 4.08 -3.65
CA PHE A 63 8.42 4.07 -4.31
C PHE A 63 9.51 4.78 -3.49
N VAL A 64 9.17 5.91 -2.85
CA VAL A 64 10.11 6.63 -1.98
C VAL A 64 10.52 5.76 -0.79
N VAL A 65 9.57 5.09 -0.14
CA VAL A 65 9.87 4.19 0.99
C VAL A 65 10.79 3.05 0.57
N ILE A 66 10.52 2.41 -0.58
CA ILE A 66 11.35 1.33 -1.11
C ILE A 66 12.77 1.82 -1.40
N ALA A 67 12.93 3.02 -1.96
CA ALA A 67 14.23 3.61 -2.23
C ALA A 67 15.03 3.93 -0.96
N LEU A 68 14.36 4.23 0.16
CA LEU A 68 15.02 4.53 1.44
C LEU A 68 15.47 3.27 2.20
N LEU A 69 14.87 2.11 1.97
CA LEU A 69 15.24 0.85 2.63
C LEU A 69 16.75 0.50 2.51
N PRO A 70 17.37 0.48 1.32
CA PRO A 70 18.80 0.15 1.22
C PRO A 70 19.68 1.18 1.95
N CYS A 71 19.34 2.48 1.88
CA CYS A 71 20.06 3.53 2.60
C CYS A 71 19.97 3.35 4.11
N LEU A 72 18.79 2.99 4.62
CA LEU A 72 18.56 2.71 6.04
C LEU A 72 19.37 1.50 6.52
N LEU A 73 19.34 0.39 5.77
CA LEU A 73 20.09 -0.81 6.11
C LEU A 73 21.59 -0.56 6.10
N PHE A 74 22.08 0.16 5.09
CA PHE A 74 23.49 0.56 5.02
C PHE A 74 23.89 1.46 6.19
N GLY A 75 23.03 2.43 6.57
CA GLY A 75 23.26 3.30 7.71
C GLY A 75 23.36 2.54 9.03
N ILE A 76 22.43 1.59 9.27
CA ILE A 76 22.44 0.74 10.48
C ILE A 76 23.72 -0.10 10.52
N TYR A 77 24.08 -0.75 9.41
CA TYR A 77 25.27 -1.59 9.33
C TYR A 77 26.56 -0.79 9.57
N ASN A 78 26.72 0.37 8.92
CA ASN A 78 27.91 1.20 9.10
C ASN A 78 28.01 1.81 10.50
N THR A 79 26.89 2.26 11.07
CA THR A 79 26.86 2.80 12.44
C THR A 79 27.20 1.72 13.46
N GLY A 80 26.63 0.52 13.30
CA GLY A 80 26.93 -0.62 14.16
C GLY A 80 28.39 -1.05 14.07
N TYR A 81 28.94 -1.08 12.84
CA TYR A 81 30.35 -1.39 12.62
C TYR A 81 31.28 -0.34 13.27
N GLN A 82 30.98 0.96 13.12
CA GLN A 82 31.74 2.03 13.77
C GLN A 82 31.61 2.04 15.30
N SER A 83 30.49 1.57 15.84
CA SER A 83 30.28 1.49 17.30
C SER A 83 31.00 0.31 17.96
N ASN A 84 31.49 -0.67 17.19
CA ASN A 84 32.18 -1.86 17.71
C ASN A 84 33.70 -1.81 17.52
N LEU A 85 34.22 -0.71 16.94
CA LEU A 85 35.64 -0.41 16.78
C LEU A 85 36.13 0.46 17.95
#